data_AF-A0A9X3A5I3-F1
#
_entry.id   AF-A0A9X3A5I3-F1
#
_cell.length_a   1.000
_cell.length_b   1.000
_cell.length_c   1.000
_cell.angle_alpha   90.00
_cell.angle_beta   90.00
_cell.angle_gamma   90.00
#
_symmetry.space_group_name_H-M   'P 1'
#
loop_
_entity.id
_entity.type
_entity.pdbx_description
1 polymer ?
#
loop_
_entity_poly.entity_id
_entity_poly.type
_entity_poly.pdbx_seq_one_letter_code
_entity_poly.pdbx_strand_id
1 'polypeptide(L)'
;MIHPVQQRGHRKALLRMSEAGSIHDLPPVVADGVRHRFVATTGSGSAWLLEETSVIVILQRDLGAARTSLQLWLSIALPRAKEIEIIDLWSPANGLSGETLLFEARWIEGGSAFDRRYAVRIAPTVHHTYLDTRFTEQYRLLQVLAERSDIPVPSSSWYESNPDILGAPFYVTDYIDGVTAPDVPSHHVHGWVTELSPGERTRMCRDTLELTARLHRLDAWPQVV
;
A
#
# COMPACT_ATOMS: atom_id res chain seq x y z
N MET A 1 0.70 34.52 -8.12
CA MET A 1 2.04 34.67 -8.71
C MET A 1 3.03 34.18 -7.65
N ILE A 2 3.41 32.91 -7.72
CA ILE A 2 4.25 32.23 -6.71
C ILE A 2 5.49 31.74 -7.45
N HIS A 3 6.66 32.20 -7.02
CA HIS A 3 7.94 31.83 -7.60
C HIS A 3 8.44 30.46 -7.08
N PRO A 4 9.20 29.70 -7.88
CA PRO A 4 9.63 28.34 -7.57
C PRO A 4 10.91 28.32 -6.71
N VAL A 5 11.01 27.35 -5.80
CA VAL A 5 12.26 27.03 -5.10
C VAL A 5 12.95 25.87 -5.82
N GLN A 6 14.11 26.17 -6.39
CA GLN A 6 15.08 25.24 -6.96
C GLN A 6 15.58 24.26 -5.89
N GLN A 7 15.59 22.95 -6.20
CA GLN A 7 16.48 22.01 -5.53
C GLN A 7 17.75 21.81 -6.35
N ARG A 8 18.90 22.13 -5.73
CA ARG A 8 20.25 21.86 -6.24
C ARG A 8 20.58 20.39 -6.05
N GLY A 9 21.18 19.81 -7.09
CA GLY A 9 21.65 18.44 -7.09
C GLY A 9 22.88 18.20 -6.21
N HIS A 10 23.02 16.95 -5.77
CA HIS A 10 24.28 16.39 -5.34
C HIS A 10 24.52 15.07 -6.07
N ARG A 11 25.67 15.02 -6.77
CA ARG A 11 26.20 13.87 -7.50
C ARG A 11 27.23 13.14 -6.65
N LYS A 12 27.24 11.80 -6.83
CA LYS A 12 28.32 10.81 -6.61
C LYS A 12 28.52 10.24 -5.21
N ALA A 13 28.33 8.93 -5.10
CA ALA A 13 29.45 7.99 -4.94
C ALA A 13 29.13 6.67 -5.67
N LEU A 14 29.97 6.34 -6.65
CA LEU A 14 30.03 5.07 -7.35
C LEU A 14 31.08 4.24 -6.61
N LEU A 15 30.72 3.11 -6.02
CA LEU A 15 31.68 2.17 -5.44
C LEU A 15 31.56 0.83 -6.18
N ARG A 16 32.68 0.44 -6.80
CA ARG A 16 32.89 -0.86 -7.43
C ARG A 16 32.75 -1.94 -6.36
N MET A 17 31.89 -2.93 -6.61
CA MET A 17 31.85 -4.18 -5.86
C MET A 17 32.53 -5.26 -6.69
N SER A 18 33.82 -5.44 -6.46
CA SER A 18 34.46 -6.75 -6.59
C SER A 18 34.77 -7.20 -5.16
N GLU A 19 34.38 -8.43 -4.83
CA GLU A 19 34.67 -9.13 -3.56
C GLU A 19 33.81 -8.72 -2.36
N ALA A 20 32.62 -9.34 -2.24
CA ALA A 20 31.98 -9.63 -0.96
C ALA A 20 31.22 -10.96 -1.10
N GLY A 21 31.75 -12.00 -0.47
CA GLY A 21 31.09 -13.29 -0.33
C GLY A 21 30.27 -13.31 0.95
N SER A 22 28.98 -13.67 0.84
CA SER A 22 27.99 -13.86 1.91
C SER A 22 27.03 -12.70 2.18
N ILE A 23 25.76 -13.06 2.37
CA ILE A 23 24.57 -12.20 2.52
C ILE A 23 24.48 -11.51 3.89
N HIS A 24 25.41 -11.77 4.80
CA HIS A 24 25.40 -11.24 6.17
C HIS A 24 26.13 -9.89 6.35
N ASP A 25 26.80 -9.38 5.32
CA ASP A 25 27.62 -8.15 5.40
C ASP A 25 26.99 -6.93 4.70
N LEU A 26 25.69 -6.95 4.39
CA LEU A 26 25.01 -5.75 3.89
C LEU A 26 24.67 -4.81 5.07
N PRO A 27 25.07 -3.53 5.03
CA PRO A 27 24.67 -2.58 6.06
C PRO A 27 23.14 -2.35 6.01
N PRO A 28 22.47 -2.17 7.16
CA PRO A 28 21.05 -1.84 7.16
C PRO A 28 20.83 -0.48 6.49
N VAL A 29 19.89 -0.43 5.56
CA VAL A 29 19.41 0.82 4.96
C VAL A 29 18.51 1.51 5.98
N VAL A 30 19.02 2.57 6.60
CA VAL A 30 18.27 3.42 7.53
C VAL A 30 17.35 4.33 6.70
N ALA A 31 16.04 4.09 6.74
CA ALA A 31 15.06 5.12 6.38
C ALA A 31 15.12 6.21 7.47
N ASP A 32 15.07 7.48 7.08
CA ASP A 32 15.16 8.64 8.00
C ASP A 32 14.11 8.56 9.12
N GLY A 33 14.52 7.98 10.26
CA GLY A 33 13.72 7.81 11.45
C GLY A 33 13.71 9.09 12.29
N VAL A 34 12.52 9.59 12.57
CA VAL A 34 12.29 10.65 13.56
C VAL A 34 12.77 10.15 14.93
N ARG A 35 13.89 10.72 15.43
CA ARG A 35 14.38 10.47 16.79
C ARG A 35 13.53 11.27 17.79
N HIS A 36 12.67 10.61 18.55
CA HIS A 36 12.06 11.24 19.73
C HIS A 36 13.07 11.23 20.90
N ARG A 37 13.44 12.42 21.39
CA ARG A 37 14.28 12.58 22.59
C ARG A 37 13.37 12.81 23.80
N PHE A 38 13.14 11.78 24.61
CA PHE A 38 12.59 11.97 25.95
C PHE A 38 13.73 12.21 26.93
N VAL A 39 13.74 13.39 27.57
CA VAL A 39 14.66 13.70 28.65
C VAL A 39 13.95 13.41 29.97
N ALA A 40 14.28 12.28 30.60
CA ALA A 40 13.96 12.04 32.00
C ALA A 40 15.19 12.36 32.84
N THR A 41 15.21 13.52 33.49
CA THR A 41 16.16 13.83 34.56
C THR A 41 15.62 13.31 35.88
N THR A 42 16.30 12.32 36.49
CA THR A 42 16.76 12.37 37.90
C THR A 42 17.57 11.11 38.27
N GLY A 43 18.72 11.37 38.91
CA GLY A 43 19.18 10.69 40.13
C GLY A 43 19.50 9.19 40.08
N SER A 44 20.79 8.89 39.91
CA SER A 44 21.51 7.68 40.35
C SER A 44 20.75 6.33 40.29
N GLY A 45 21.14 5.49 39.35
CA GLY A 45 20.79 4.06 39.37
C GLY A 45 20.73 3.52 37.94
N SER A 46 21.72 2.72 37.59
CA SER A 46 21.85 2.02 36.31
C SER A 46 20.53 1.39 35.82
N ALA A 47 20.00 1.90 34.70
CA ALA A 47 18.93 1.28 33.94
C ALA A 47 19.51 0.82 32.60
N TRP A 48 19.56 -0.49 32.38
CA TRP A 48 19.83 -1.07 31.07
C TRP A 48 18.59 -0.82 30.19
N LEU A 49 18.62 0.22 29.37
CA LEU A 49 17.68 0.41 28.27
C LEU A 49 18.12 -0.50 27.12
N LEU A 50 17.56 -1.70 27.05
CA LEU A 50 17.50 -2.41 25.78
C LEU A 50 16.40 -1.73 24.97
N GLU A 51 16.80 -0.79 24.11
CA GLU A 51 15.95 -0.29 23.03
C GLU A 51 15.73 -1.44 22.03
N GLU A 52 14.78 -2.33 22.30
CA GLU A 52 14.21 -3.19 21.26
C GLU A 52 13.36 -2.31 20.34
N THR A 53 14.05 -1.60 19.44
CA THR A 53 13.41 -1.05 18.25
C THR A 53 13.03 -2.26 17.41
N SER A 54 11.78 -2.70 17.52
CA SER A 54 11.21 -3.70 16.62
C SER A 54 11.13 -3.07 15.23
N VAL A 55 12.22 -3.16 14.47
CA VAL A 55 12.23 -2.77 13.06
C VAL A 55 11.39 -3.83 12.35
N ILE A 56 10.14 -3.49 12.05
CA ILE A 56 9.33 -4.30 11.15
C ILE A 56 9.99 -4.18 9.77
N VAL A 57 10.69 -5.23 9.36
CA VAL A 57 11.27 -5.32 8.02
C VAL A 57 10.13 -5.59 7.05
N ILE A 58 9.64 -4.52 6.41
CA ILE A 58 8.79 -4.66 5.23
C ILE A 58 9.73 -5.14 4.12
N LEU A 59 9.59 -6.41 3.70
CA LEU A 59 10.26 -6.92 2.50
C LEU A 59 9.86 -6.02 1.33
N GLN A 60 10.80 -5.20 0.83
CA GLN A 60 10.54 -4.36 -0.34
C GLN A 60 10.68 -5.19 -1.60
N ARG A 61 9.60 -5.27 -2.39
CA ARG A 61 9.58 -5.85 -3.72
C ARG A 61 10.43 -5.02 -4.70
N ASP A 62 11.08 -5.70 -5.62
CA ASP A 62 11.67 -5.06 -6.80
C ASP A 62 10.56 -4.52 -7.71
N LEU A 63 10.36 -3.20 -7.68
CA LEU A 63 9.33 -2.52 -8.47
C LEU A 63 9.62 -2.57 -9.99
N GLY A 64 10.89 -2.73 -10.41
CA GLY A 64 11.23 -2.89 -11.82
C GLY A 64 10.78 -4.24 -12.36
N ALA A 65 11.05 -5.31 -11.60
CA ALA A 65 10.55 -6.64 -11.90
C ALA A 65 9.01 -6.69 -11.86
N ALA A 66 8.40 -6.11 -10.82
CA ALA A 66 6.95 -6.05 -10.66
C ALA A 66 6.26 -5.32 -11.81
N ARG A 67 6.82 -4.20 -12.28
CA ARG A 67 6.31 -3.45 -13.44
C ARG A 67 6.29 -4.31 -14.70
N THR A 68 7.37 -5.05 -14.94
CA THR A 68 7.49 -5.94 -16.10
C THR A 68 6.44 -7.06 -16.04
N SER A 69 6.29 -7.71 -14.88
CA SER A 69 5.26 -8.73 -14.66
C SER A 69 3.85 -8.20 -14.84
N LEU A 70 3.53 -7.03 -14.27
CA LEU A 70 2.21 -6.40 -14.38
C LEU A 70 1.89 -6.01 -15.83
N GLN A 71 2.87 -5.51 -16.59
CA GLN A 71 2.68 -5.17 -17.99
C GLN A 71 2.37 -6.42 -18.83
N LEU A 72 3.11 -7.51 -18.62
CA LEU A 72 2.84 -8.79 -19.28
C LEU A 72 1.46 -9.32 -18.89
N TRP A 73 1.15 -9.33 -17.59
CA TRP A 73 -0.14 -9.78 -17.09
C TRP A 73 -1.31 -8.97 -17.66
N LEU A 74 -1.17 -7.64 -17.74
CA LEU A 74 -2.23 -6.79 -18.28
C LEU A 74 -2.48 -7.06 -19.77
N SER A 75 -1.46 -7.50 -20.53
CA SER A 75 -1.65 -7.94 -21.92
C SER A 75 -2.49 -9.23 -22.05
N ILE A 76 -2.45 -10.09 -21.03
CA ILE A 76 -3.28 -11.29 -20.95
C ILE A 76 -4.70 -10.92 -20.52
N ALA A 77 -4.83 -10.05 -19.51
CA ALA A 77 -6.12 -9.59 -19.00
C ALA A 77 -6.90 -8.75 -20.03
N LEU A 78 -6.19 -8.02 -20.89
CA LEU A 78 -6.75 -7.17 -21.95
C LEU A 78 -6.22 -7.62 -23.33
N PRO A 79 -6.72 -8.73 -23.91
CA PRO A 79 -6.13 -9.35 -25.10
C PRO A 79 -6.22 -8.49 -26.38
N ARG A 80 -7.03 -7.43 -26.38
CA ARG A 80 -7.14 -6.48 -27.50
C ARG A 80 -6.34 -5.19 -27.28
N ALA A 81 -5.81 -4.99 -26.07
CA ALA A 81 -4.97 -3.84 -25.76
C ALA A 81 -3.60 -3.99 -26.45
N LYS A 82 -3.10 -2.87 -26.95
CA LYS A 82 -1.79 -2.73 -27.58
C LYS A 82 -1.03 -1.60 -26.90
N GLU A 83 0.29 -1.59 -27.07
CA GLU A 83 1.15 -0.54 -26.54
C GLU A 83 0.91 -0.31 -25.03
N ILE A 84 0.80 -1.41 -24.28
CA ILE A 84 0.54 -1.37 -22.85
C ILE A 84 1.80 -0.87 -22.13
N GLU A 85 1.63 0.15 -21.31
CA GLU A 85 2.67 0.73 -20.48
C GLU A 85 2.16 0.83 -19.03
N ILE A 86 3.00 0.41 -18.08
CA ILE A 86 2.78 0.63 -16.65
C ILE A 86 3.66 1.81 -16.22
N ILE A 87 3.06 2.83 -15.62
CA ILE A 87 3.67 4.10 -15.24
C ILE A 87 3.49 4.30 -13.73
N ASP A 88 4.43 5.02 -13.10
CA ASP A 88 4.34 5.43 -11.69
C ASP A 88 3.92 4.31 -10.72
N LEU A 89 4.55 3.13 -10.84
CA LEU A 89 4.39 2.03 -9.90
C LEU A 89 5.11 2.33 -8.58
N TRP A 90 4.39 2.30 -7.46
CA TRP A 90 4.94 2.47 -6.12
C TRP A 90 4.14 1.69 -5.06
N SER A 91 4.73 1.50 -3.88
CA SER A 91 4.05 0.91 -2.71
C SER A 91 3.79 2.00 -1.67
N PRO A 92 2.57 2.14 -1.14
CA PRO A 92 2.32 3.04 -0.04
C PRO A 92 2.92 2.48 1.26
N ALA A 93 3.22 3.38 2.20
CA ALA A 93 3.92 3.06 3.45
C ALA A 93 2.99 2.55 4.57
N ASN A 94 1.71 2.30 4.28
CA ASN A 94 0.68 1.87 5.22
C ASN A 94 0.22 0.42 4.97
N GLY A 95 -0.35 -0.23 5.99
CA GLY A 95 -0.86 -1.59 5.89
C GLY A 95 0.21 -2.67 6.13
N LEU A 96 0.29 -3.15 7.38
CA LEU A 96 1.25 -4.18 7.80
C LEU A 96 0.83 -5.62 7.41
N SER A 97 -0.42 -5.81 6.95
CA SER A 97 -1.04 -7.14 6.77
C SER A 97 -1.12 -7.62 5.32
N GLY A 98 -0.63 -6.83 4.34
CA GLY A 98 -0.59 -7.22 2.93
C GLY A 98 0.08 -6.16 2.08
N GLU A 99 0.77 -6.60 1.03
CA GLU A 99 1.46 -5.71 0.10
C GLU A 99 0.45 -5.08 -0.87
N THR A 100 0.52 -3.76 -1.04
CA THR A 100 -0.27 -3.02 -2.03
C THR A 100 0.65 -2.26 -2.95
N LEU A 101 0.40 -2.33 -4.26
CA LEU A 101 1.09 -1.51 -5.26
C LEU A 101 0.07 -0.62 -5.97
N LEU A 102 0.44 0.62 -6.22
CA LEU A 102 -0.37 1.60 -6.94
C LEU A 102 0.34 1.94 -8.25
N PHE A 103 -0.39 1.99 -9.35
CA PHE A 103 0.19 2.29 -10.67
C PHE A 103 -0.83 2.91 -11.61
N GLU A 104 -0.31 3.54 -12.65
CA GLU A 104 -1.07 3.95 -13.83
C GLU A 104 -0.78 2.98 -14.97
N ALA A 105 -1.80 2.66 -15.76
CA ALA A 105 -1.70 1.86 -16.97
C ALA A 105 -2.24 2.64 -18.16
N ARG A 106 -1.45 2.70 -19.22
CA ARG A 106 -1.82 3.27 -20.51
C ARG A 106 -1.82 2.20 -21.58
N TRP A 107 -2.78 2.25 -22.50
CA TRP A 107 -2.83 1.33 -23.64
C TRP A 107 -3.70 1.89 -24.77
N ILE A 108 -3.63 1.26 -25.94
CA ILE A 108 -4.51 1.52 -27.08
C ILE A 108 -5.43 0.32 -27.28
N GLU A 109 -6.74 0.53 -27.34
CA GLU A 109 -7.72 -0.50 -27.71
C GLU A 109 -8.69 0.06 -28.74
N GLY A 110 -8.89 -0.63 -29.87
CA GLY A 110 -9.82 -0.19 -30.91
C GLY A 110 -9.51 1.16 -31.55
N GLY A 111 -8.24 1.61 -31.49
CA GLY A 111 -7.81 2.92 -31.99
C GLY A 111 -7.97 4.07 -30.99
N SER A 112 -8.48 3.79 -29.79
CA SER A 112 -8.62 4.76 -28.69
C SER A 112 -7.53 4.57 -27.65
N ALA A 113 -6.96 5.67 -27.15
CA ALA A 113 -6.03 5.65 -26.03
C ALA A 113 -6.80 5.61 -24.70
N PHE A 114 -6.31 4.79 -23.78
CA PHE A 114 -6.84 4.62 -22.43
C PHE A 114 -5.75 4.93 -21.41
N ASP A 115 -6.20 5.52 -20.30
CA ASP A 115 -5.39 5.84 -19.13
C ASP A 115 -6.23 5.55 -17.88
N ARG A 116 -5.72 4.67 -17.02
CA ARG A 116 -6.38 4.20 -15.80
C ARG A 116 -5.37 4.02 -14.69
N ARG A 117 -5.78 4.37 -13.47
CA ARG A 117 -5.02 4.10 -12.24
C ARG A 117 -5.63 2.92 -11.49
N TYR A 118 -4.76 2.09 -10.94
CA TYR A 118 -5.14 0.85 -10.26
C TYR A 118 -4.40 0.68 -8.95
N ALA A 119 -4.98 -0.14 -8.07
CA ALA A 119 -4.33 -0.71 -6.91
C ALA A 119 -4.27 -2.23 -7.06
N VAL A 120 -3.08 -2.82 -6.92
CA VAL A 120 -2.89 -4.27 -6.79
C VAL A 120 -2.69 -4.58 -5.32
N ARG A 121 -3.49 -5.51 -4.79
CA ARG A 121 -3.25 -6.10 -3.47
C ARG A 121 -2.74 -7.51 -3.65
N ILE A 122 -1.61 -7.82 -3.04
CA ILE A 122 -0.89 -9.09 -3.17
C ILE A 122 -1.03 -9.88 -1.88
N ALA A 123 -1.34 -11.17 -2.00
CA ALA A 123 -1.47 -12.04 -0.84
C ALA A 123 -0.13 -12.13 -0.09
N PRO A 124 -0.15 -12.06 1.26
CA PRO A 124 1.08 -12.16 2.05
C PRO A 124 1.67 -13.57 1.95
N THR A 125 3.00 -13.67 1.80
CA THR A 125 3.71 -14.95 1.60
C THR A 125 4.64 -15.35 2.74
N VAL A 126 5.08 -14.40 3.57
CA VAL A 126 6.10 -14.64 4.61
C VAL A 126 5.60 -14.28 6.00
N HIS A 127 4.99 -13.09 6.15
CA HIS A 127 4.49 -12.61 7.43
C HIS A 127 2.97 -12.67 7.45
N HIS A 128 2.45 -13.80 7.91
CA HIS A 128 1.03 -13.94 8.18
C HIS A 128 0.72 -13.33 9.54
N THR A 129 0.15 -12.12 9.56
CA THR A 129 -0.46 -11.59 10.79
C THR A 129 -1.66 -12.45 11.23
N TYR A 130 -2.26 -13.20 10.29
CA TYR A 130 -3.43 -14.04 10.50
C TYR A 130 -3.20 -15.46 9.95
N LEU A 131 -3.64 -16.48 10.69
CA LEU A 131 -3.49 -17.90 10.33
C LEU A 131 -4.19 -18.28 9.02
N ASP A 132 -5.32 -17.63 8.73
CA ASP A 132 -6.05 -17.76 7.47
C ASP A 132 -6.32 -16.36 6.93
N THR A 133 -5.82 -16.10 5.72
CA THR A 133 -5.95 -14.79 5.07
C THR A 133 -7.29 -14.66 4.35
N ARG A 134 -7.97 -15.78 4.02
CA ARG A 134 -9.22 -15.81 3.23
C ARG A 134 -9.20 -14.83 2.06
N PHE A 135 -8.06 -14.79 1.37
CA PHE A 135 -7.73 -13.70 0.45
C PHE A 135 -8.70 -13.64 -0.75
N THR A 136 -9.11 -14.81 -1.24
CA THR A 136 -10.14 -14.94 -2.28
C THR A 136 -11.48 -14.40 -1.80
N GLU A 137 -11.85 -14.64 -0.54
CA GLU A 137 -13.09 -14.11 0.02
C GLU A 137 -13.06 -12.60 0.24
N GLN A 138 -11.89 -12.01 0.53
CA GLN A 138 -11.75 -10.55 0.55
C GLN A 138 -12.10 -9.94 -0.81
N TYR A 139 -11.60 -10.52 -1.90
CA TYR A 139 -11.94 -10.09 -3.26
C TYR A 139 -13.43 -10.27 -3.57
N ARG A 140 -14.00 -11.44 -3.27
CA ARG A 140 -15.44 -11.71 -3.48
C ARG A 140 -16.32 -10.75 -2.70
N LEU A 141 -15.93 -10.41 -1.47
CA LEU A 141 -16.66 -9.43 -0.66
C LEU A 141 -16.67 -8.06 -1.34
N LEU A 142 -15.55 -7.58 -1.89
CA LEU A 142 -15.51 -6.31 -2.62
C LEU A 142 -16.43 -6.32 -3.84
N GLN A 143 -16.45 -7.42 -4.61
CA GLN A 143 -17.38 -7.55 -5.75
C GLN A 143 -18.84 -7.46 -5.30
N VAL A 144 -19.23 -8.24 -4.28
CA VAL A 144 -20.60 -8.23 -3.75
C VAL A 144 -21.00 -6.85 -3.24
N LEU A 145 -20.12 -6.16 -2.51
CA LEU A 145 -20.38 -4.81 -2.01
C LEU A 145 -20.54 -3.80 -3.15
N ALA A 146 -19.69 -3.86 -4.18
CA ALA A 146 -19.76 -2.98 -5.33
C ALA A 146 -21.03 -3.18 -6.18
N GLU A 147 -21.48 -4.43 -6.33
CA GLU A 147 -22.64 -4.77 -7.17
C GLU A 147 -23.98 -4.60 -6.44
N ARG A 148 -24.01 -4.81 -5.12
CA ARG A 148 -25.27 -5.02 -4.38
C ARG A 148 -25.50 -4.05 -3.24
N SER A 149 -24.61 -3.07 -3.04
CA SER A 149 -24.76 -2.08 -1.99
C SER A 149 -24.35 -0.70 -2.45
N ASP A 150 -24.66 0.30 -1.62
CA ASP A 150 -24.22 1.68 -1.78
C ASP A 150 -22.97 1.99 -0.93
N ILE A 151 -22.31 0.95 -0.39
CA ILE A 151 -21.06 1.10 0.36
C ILE A 151 -19.95 1.49 -0.62
N PRO A 152 -19.23 2.60 -0.39
CA PRO A 152 -18.15 3.05 -1.26
C PRO A 152 -16.95 2.11 -1.10
N VAL A 153 -16.90 1.09 -1.95
CA VAL A 153 -15.75 0.21 -2.15
C VAL A 153 -15.16 0.43 -3.54
N PRO A 154 -13.86 0.20 -3.74
CA PRO A 154 -13.29 0.26 -5.08
C PRO A 154 -13.87 -0.87 -5.94
N SER A 155 -14.15 -0.56 -7.21
CA SER A 155 -14.52 -1.57 -8.20
C SER A 155 -13.40 -2.59 -8.31
N SER A 156 -13.75 -3.88 -8.25
CA SER A 156 -12.81 -4.97 -8.37
C SER A 156 -12.75 -5.44 -9.83
N SER A 157 -11.61 -5.22 -10.46
CA SER A 157 -11.46 -5.36 -11.91
C SER A 157 -10.93 -6.76 -12.27
N TRP A 158 -10.01 -7.31 -11.47
CA TRP A 158 -9.44 -8.65 -11.74
C TRP A 158 -9.00 -9.38 -10.46
N TYR A 159 -8.99 -10.71 -10.53
CA TYR A 159 -8.33 -11.60 -9.57
C TYR A 159 -7.42 -12.56 -10.34
N GLU A 160 -6.17 -12.68 -9.89
CA GLU A 160 -5.16 -13.57 -10.45
C GLU A 160 -4.70 -14.56 -9.38
N SER A 161 -4.94 -15.85 -9.61
CA SER A 161 -4.54 -16.92 -8.70
C SER A 161 -3.12 -17.42 -8.94
N ASN A 162 -2.55 -17.19 -10.13
CA ASN A 162 -1.25 -17.71 -10.50
C ASN A 162 -0.11 -16.97 -9.76
N PRO A 163 0.61 -17.62 -8.84
CA PRO A 163 1.69 -16.97 -8.11
C PRO A 163 2.90 -16.67 -9.00
N ASP A 164 3.02 -17.25 -10.20
CA ASP A 164 4.20 -17.04 -11.06
C ASP A 164 4.32 -15.60 -11.59
N ILE A 165 3.26 -14.79 -11.49
CA ILE A 165 3.25 -13.40 -11.97
C ILE A 165 3.92 -12.46 -10.96
N LEU A 166 3.45 -12.47 -9.69
CA LEU A 166 3.92 -11.57 -8.63
C LEU A 166 4.46 -12.30 -7.39
N GLY A 167 4.69 -13.60 -7.46
CA GLY A 167 5.11 -14.43 -6.34
C GLY A 167 3.98 -14.84 -5.39
N ALA A 168 2.74 -14.40 -5.64
CA ALA A 168 1.55 -14.76 -4.87
C ALA A 168 0.27 -14.43 -5.67
N PRO A 169 -0.89 -15.00 -5.28
CA PRO A 169 -2.18 -14.51 -5.75
C PRO A 169 -2.37 -13.03 -5.46
N PHE A 170 -3.08 -12.33 -6.33
CA PHE A 170 -3.38 -10.90 -6.16
C PHE A 170 -4.74 -10.54 -6.76
N TYR A 171 -5.27 -9.40 -6.35
CA TYR A 171 -6.40 -8.78 -7.04
C TYR A 171 -6.11 -7.32 -7.35
N VAL A 172 -6.80 -6.82 -8.37
CA VAL A 172 -6.65 -5.46 -8.88
C VAL A 172 -7.98 -4.74 -8.77
N THR A 173 -7.94 -3.55 -8.19
CA THR A 173 -9.08 -2.64 -8.08
C THR A 173 -8.78 -1.33 -8.77
N ASP A 174 -9.83 -0.58 -9.08
CA ASP A 174 -9.68 0.82 -9.48
C ASP A 174 -9.02 1.62 -8.35
N TYR A 175 -8.20 2.60 -8.73
CA TYR A 175 -7.65 3.57 -7.79
C TYR A 175 -8.73 4.57 -7.37
N ILE A 176 -8.81 4.85 -6.07
CA ILE A 176 -9.71 5.86 -5.51
C ILE A 176 -8.86 7.03 -4.99
N ASP A 177 -9.13 8.23 -5.52
CA ASP A 177 -8.50 9.45 -5.01
C ASP A 177 -8.93 9.71 -3.57
N GLY A 178 -7.95 9.89 -2.70
CA GLY A 178 -8.19 10.16 -1.29
C GLY A 178 -6.92 10.21 -0.47
N VAL A 179 -7.09 10.42 0.82
CA VAL A 179 -6.01 10.38 1.81
C VAL A 179 -6.36 9.37 2.90
N THR A 180 -5.42 8.51 3.25
CA THR A 180 -5.57 7.57 4.36
C THR A 180 -5.00 8.19 5.63
N ALA A 181 -5.63 7.92 6.77
CA ALA A 181 -5.05 8.26 8.07
C ALA A 181 -3.73 7.47 8.27
N PRO A 182 -2.64 8.08 8.74
CA PRO A 182 -1.38 7.37 8.93
C PRO A 182 -1.44 6.38 10.11
N ASP A 183 -0.77 5.25 9.95
CA ASP A 183 -0.62 4.25 11.01
C ASP A 183 0.61 4.51 11.88
N VAL A 184 1.69 5.05 11.30
CA VAL A 184 2.97 5.28 11.96
C VAL A 184 3.55 6.66 11.59
N PRO A 185 3.73 7.59 12.56
CA PRO A 185 3.07 7.60 13.86
C PRO A 185 1.54 7.59 13.70
N SER A 186 0.82 7.08 14.70
CA SER A 186 -0.63 6.94 14.63
C SER A 186 -1.33 8.27 14.33
N HIS A 187 -2.39 8.23 13.54
CA HIS A 187 -3.15 9.39 13.06
C HIS A 187 -3.67 10.36 14.13
N HIS A 188 -3.78 9.94 15.39
CA HIS A 188 -4.16 10.82 16.49
C HIS A 188 -2.99 11.67 17.03
N VAL A 189 -1.74 11.30 16.68
CA VAL A 189 -0.50 11.97 17.08
C VAL A 189 0.10 12.77 15.93
N HIS A 190 -0.07 12.32 14.68
CA HIS A 190 0.54 12.95 13.51
C HIS A 190 -0.35 12.86 12.25
N GLY A 191 -0.08 13.74 11.29
CA GLY A 191 -0.72 13.77 9.98
C GLY A 191 -2.01 14.61 9.93
N TRP A 192 -2.66 14.58 8.77
CA TRP A 192 -3.80 15.45 8.43
C TRP A 192 -4.94 15.40 9.45
N VAL A 193 -5.14 14.27 10.13
CA VAL A 193 -6.17 14.12 11.17
C VAL A 193 -5.93 15.06 12.36
N THR A 194 -4.67 15.35 12.70
CA THR A 194 -4.30 16.29 13.78
C THR A 194 -4.51 17.75 13.39
N GLU A 195 -4.52 18.05 12.09
CA GLU A 195 -4.69 19.39 11.54
C GLU A 195 -6.16 19.82 11.38
N LEU A 196 -7.07 18.84 11.40
CA LEU A 196 -8.52 19.10 11.39
C LEU A 196 -8.98 19.94 12.60
N SER A 197 -10.01 20.74 12.42
CA SER A 197 -10.74 21.36 13.53
C SER A 197 -11.52 20.33 14.36
N PRO A 198 -11.92 20.65 15.62
CA PRO A 198 -12.78 19.77 16.41
C PRO A 198 -14.09 19.36 15.72
N GLY A 199 -14.67 20.27 14.92
CA GLY A 199 -15.89 20.01 14.16
C GLY A 199 -15.66 19.03 13.01
N GLU A 200 -14.55 19.18 12.28
CA GLU A 200 -14.17 18.26 11.20
C GLU A 200 -13.83 16.86 11.72
N ARG A 201 -13.12 16.74 12.85
CA ARG A 201 -12.88 15.46 13.51
C ARG A 201 -14.18 14.78 13.94
N THR A 202 -15.12 15.55 14.50
CA THR A 202 -16.44 15.04 14.90
C THR A 202 -17.20 14.51 13.69
N ARG A 203 -17.17 15.24 12.57
CA ARG A 203 -17.77 14.80 11.31
C ARG A 203 -17.11 13.52 10.79
N MET A 204 -15.79 13.47 10.71
CA MET A 204 -15.04 12.27 10.28
C MET A 204 -15.43 11.03 11.10
N CYS A 205 -15.46 11.14 12.43
CA CYS A 205 -15.87 10.05 13.30
C CYS A 205 -17.33 9.62 13.08
N ARG A 206 -18.25 10.58 12.98
CA ARG A 206 -19.67 10.29 12.72
C ARG A 206 -19.87 9.62 11.37
N ASP A 207 -19.28 10.15 10.30
CA ASP A 207 -19.41 9.62 8.95
C ASP A 207 -18.87 8.16 8.88
N THR A 208 -17.78 7.86 9.60
CA THR A 208 -17.23 6.50 9.74
C THR A 208 -18.19 5.56 10.48
N LEU A 209 -18.79 6.01 11.58
CA LEU A 209 -19.76 5.22 12.34
C LEU A 209 -21.05 4.98 11.55
N GLU A 210 -21.54 5.98 10.82
CA GLU A 210 -22.70 5.85 9.96
C GLU A 210 -22.44 4.86 8.82
N LEU A 211 -21.26 4.90 8.21
CA LEU A 211 -20.87 3.93 7.18
C LEU A 211 -20.80 2.50 7.75
N THR A 212 -20.22 2.34 8.94
CA THR A 212 -20.16 1.05 9.63
C THR A 212 -21.56 0.52 9.95
N ALA A 213 -22.46 1.40 10.41
CA ALA A 213 -23.85 1.03 10.68
C ALA A 213 -24.64 0.69 9.40
N ARG A 214 -24.31 1.30 8.25
CA ARG A 214 -24.88 0.91 6.95
C ARG A 214 -24.38 -0.46 6.54
N LEU A 215 -23.07 -0.73 6.64
CA LEU A 215 -22.48 -2.02 6.35
C LEU A 215 -23.13 -3.16 7.17
N HIS A 216 -23.34 -2.95 8.47
CA HIS A 216 -23.98 -3.94 9.34
C HIS A 216 -25.47 -4.17 9.08
N ARG A 217 -26.14 -3.28 8.33
CA ARG A 217 -27.54 -3.44 7.94
C ARG A 217 -27.72 -4.13 6.59
N LEU A 218 -26.63 -4.42 5.88
CA LEU A 218 -26.70 -5.19 4.65
C LEU A 218 -27.19 -6.61 4.97
N ASP A 219 -28.19 -7.05 4.22
CA ASP A 219 -28.68 -8.42 4.30
C ASP A 219 -27.77 -9.33 3.45
N ALA A 220 -26.76 -9.89 4.10
CA ALA A 220 -25.70 -10.67 3.44
C ALA A 220 -25.89 -12.19 3.55
N TRP A 221 -27.02 -12.69 4.08
CA TRP A 221 -27.29 -14.13 4.26
C TRP A 221 -28.56 -14.57 3.50
N PRO A 222 -28.56 -15.60 2.60
CA PRO A 222 -27.61 -16.69 2.41
C PRO A 222 -26.97 -16.71 1.00
N GLN A 223 -26.20 -15.69 0.62
CA GLN A 223 -25.71 -15.55 -0.77
C GLN A 223 -24.18 -15.51 -0.94
N VAL A 224 -23.41 -15.93 0.07
CA VAL A 224 -21.93 -15.96 0.05
C VAL A 224 -21.39 -17.35 0.41
N VAL A 225 -21.94 -18.41 -0.19
CA VAL A 225 -21.38 -19.78 -0.16
C VAL A 225 -20.98 -20.19 -1.56
#